data_AF-A0A6M1T2T1-F1
#
_entry.id   AF-A0A6M1T2T1-F1
#
_cell.length_a   1.000
_cell.length_b   1.000
_cell.length_c   1.000
_cell.angle_alpha   90.00
_cell.angle_beta   90.00
_cell.angle_gamma   90.00
#
_symmetry.space_group_name_H-M   'P 1'
#
loop_
_entity.id
_entity.type
_entity.pdbx_description
1 polymer ?
#
loop_
_entity_poly.entity_id
_entity_poly.type
_entity_poly.pdbx_seq_one_letter_code
_entity_poly.pdbx_strand_id
1 'polypeptide(L)'
;MKLVDPNGNEVTSKENTDAKELEKQMSKKIEKLLEPVMNKVKLSGAQIPQEQLMQLSSAAQQMLFNRMIYNLLKKIGIEDIDEVLDEDDIEELSTSLKNQIKMVDGSQMQQQMKQQQKDNPDK
;
A
#
# COMPACT_ATOMS: atom_id res chain seq x y z
N MET A 1 1.54 3.60 -17.41
CA MET A 1 0.61 4.40 -18.24
C MET A 1 0.50 5.80 -17.66
N LYS A 2 0.52 6.86 -18.48
CA LYS A 2 0.29 8.24 -18.05
C LYS A 2 -1.18 8.60 -18.28
N LEU A 3 -1.87 9.12 -17.27
CA LEU A 3 -3.21 9.70 -17.44
C LEU A 3 -3.04 11.07 -18.10
N VAL A 4 -3.75 11.28 -19.20
CA VAL A 4 -3.76 12.55 -19.93
C VAL A 4 -5.19 13.07 -20.05
N ASP A 5 -5.37 14.38 -19.92
CA ASP A 5 -6.68 15.03 -20.09
C ASP A 5 -7.06 15.08 -21.58
N PRO A 6 -8.30 15.50 -21.94
CA PRO A 6 -8.72 15.67 -23.33
C PRO A 6 -7.88 16.70 -24.13
N ASN A 7 -7.05 17.50 -23.48
CA ASN A 7 -6.17 18.49 -24.08
C ASN A 7 -4.72 18.00 -24.20
N GLY A 8 -4.42 16.76 -23.78
CA GLY A 8 -3.08 16.16 -23.83
C GLY A 8 -2.16 16.51 -22.66
N ASN A 9 -2.66 17.16 -21.61
CA ASN A 9 -1.87 17.46 -20.42
C ASN A 9 -1.78 16.24 -19.49
N GLU A 10 -0.62 16.04 -18.87
CA GLU A 10 -0.43 14.98 -17.88
C GLU A 10 -1.27 15.27 -16.63
N VAL A 11 -2.30 14.46 -16.40
CA VAL A 11 -3.18 14.58 -15.24
C VAL A 11 -2.45 13.98 -14.05
N THR A 12 -1.84 14.86 -13.25
CA THR A 12 -1.29 14.48 -11.95
C THR A 12 -2.43 14.28 -10.94
N SER A 13 -2.24 13.43 -9.93
CA SER A 13 -3.23 13.23 -8.84
C SER A 13 -3.64 14.55 -8.14
N LYS A 14 -2.80 15.60 -8.23
CA LYS A 14 -3.08 16.92 -7.67
C LYS A 14 -4.15 17.70 -8.44
N GLU A 15 -4.39 17.43 -9.71
CA GLU A 15 -5.34 18.17 -10.56
C GLU A 15 -6.58 17.36 -10.92
N ASN A 16 -6.58 16.06 -10.61
CA ASN A 16 -7.71 15.18 -10.87
C ASN A 16 -8.80 15.35 -9.80
N THR A 17 -9.85 16.12 -10.11
CA THR A 17 -10.99 16.36 -9.21
C THR A 17 -11.76 15.10 -8.87
N ASP A 18 -11.89 14.18 -9.82
CA ASP A 18 -12.65 12.95 -9.65
C ASP A 18 -11.91 11.99 -8.71
N ALA A 19 -10.59 11.87 -8.86
CA ALA A 19 -9.76 11.10 -7.95
C ALA A 19 -9.85 11.64 -6.51
N LYS A 20 -9.79 12.96 -6.32
CA LYS A 20 -9.94 13.59 -5.00
C LYS A 20 -11.31 13.33 -4.36
N GLU A 21 -12.37 13.36 -5.15
CA GLU A 21 -13.71 13.06 -4.63
C GLU A 21 -13.84 11.59 -4.25
N LEU A 22 -13.27 10.67 -5.04
CA LEU A 22 -13.21 9.25 -4.68
C LEU A 22 -12.37 9.01 -3.41
N GLU A 23 -11.22 9.66 -3.26
CA GLU A 23 -10.40 9.62 -2.04
C GLU A 23 -11.20 10.09 -0.82
N LYS A 24 -11.91 11.22 -0.95
CA LYS A 24 -12.77 11.75 0.13
C LYS A 24 -13.89 10.78 0.49
N GLN A 25 -14.50 10.14 -0.50
CA GLN A 25 -15.53 9.12 -0.24
C GLN A 25 -14.93 7.88 0.45
N MET A 26 -13.73 7.45 0.06
CA MET A 26 -13.02 6.35 0.71
C MET A 26 -12.71 6.68 2.17
N SER A 27 -12.19 7.88 2.46
CA SER A 27 -11.94 8.33 3.84
C SER A 27 -13.18 8.26 4.72
N LYS A 28 -14.34 8.71 4.21
CA LYS A 28 -15.62 8.59 4.93
C LYS A 28 -16.03 7.13 5.19
N LYS A 29 -15.71 6.21 4.28
CA LYS A 29 -15.98 4.78 4.49
C LYS A 29 -15.05 4.18 5.55
N ILE A 30 -13.77 4.56 5.55
CA ILE A 30 -12.79 4.17 6.57
C ILE A 30 -13.25 4.64 7.96
N GLU A 31 -13.62 5.92 8.08
CA GLU A 31 -14.14 6.50 9.33
C GLU A 31 -15.36 5.71 9.83
N LYS A 32 -16.32 5.44 8.95
CA LYS A 32 -17.52 4.66 9.30
C LYS A 32 -17.19 3.23 9.72
N LEU A 33 -16.21 2.59 9.09
CA LEU A 33 -15.77 1.24 9.45
C LEU A 33 -15.11 1.21 10.82
N LEU A 34 -14.32 2.23 11.15
CA LEU A 34 -13.58 2.32 12.40
C LEU A 34 -14.39 2.89 13.58
N GLU A 35 -15.48 3.60 13.30
CA GLU A 35 -16.34 4.24 14.30
C GLU A 35 -16.71 3.33 15.48
N PRO A 36 -17.16 2.07 15.29
CA PRO A 36 -17.50 1.20 16.42
C PRO A 36 -16.30 0.86 17.32
N VAL A 37 -15.13 0.68 16.73
CA VAL A 37 -13.88 0.39 17.45
C VAL A 37 -13.45 1.62 18.24
N MET A 38 -13.43 2.77 17.58
CA MET A 38 -13.07 4.05 18.19
C MET A 38 -14.02 4.44 19.33
N ASN A 39 -15.31 4.14 19.20
CA ASN A 39 -16.30 4.40 20.26
C ASN A 39 -16.06 3.51 21.49
N LYS A 40 -15.77 2.21 21.30
CA LYS A 40 -15.42 1.31 22.42
C LYS A 40 -14.18 1.79 23.17
N VAL A 41 -13.18 2.24 22.42
CA VAL A 41 -11.93 2.76 22.99
C VAL A 41 -12.19 4.02 23.81
N LYS A 42 -12.93 4.99 23.25
CA LYS A 42 -13.30 6.21 23.98
C LYS A 42 -14.07 5.89 25.27
N LEU A 43 -15.04 4.96 25.21
CA LEU A 43 -15.82 4.54 26.37
C LEU A 43 -14.99 3.83 27.44
N SER A 44 -13.93 3.12 27.05
CA SER A 44 -13.01 2.45 27.97
C SER A 44 -12.02 3.39 28.67
N GLY A 45 -11.94 4.66 28.24
CA GLY A 45 -10.94 5.62 28.72
C GLY A 45 -9.50 5.30 28.29
N ALA A 46 -9.30 4.24 27.50
CA ALA A 46 -7.98 3.86 27.01
C ALA A 46 -7.47 4.87 25.96
N GLN A 47 -6.20 5.23 26.04
CA GLN A 47 -5.50 5.97 24.99
C GLN A 47 -4.87 4.97 24.02
N ILE A 48 -5.18 5.09 22.73
CA ILE A 48 -4.50 4.31 21.69
C ILE A 48 -3.24 5.07 21.26
N PRO A 49 -2.06 4.43 21.29
CA PRO A 49 -0.85 4.96 20.69
C PRO A 49 -1.04 5.33 19.21
N GLN A 50 -0.40 6.40 18.75
CA GLN A 50 -0.53 6.87 17.36
C GLN A 50 -0.18 5.78 16.33
N GLU A 51 0.82 4.95 16.60
CA GLU A 51 1.21 3.84 15.73
C GLU A 51 0.08 2.81 15.56
N GLN A 52 -0.63 2.48 16.63
CA GLN A 52 -1.78 1.56 16.57
C GLN A 52 -2.95 2.20 15.81
N LEU A 53 -3.17 3.51 15.93
CA LEU A 53 -4.16 4.22 15.12
C LEU A 53 -3.83 4.16 13.63
N MET A 54 -2.54 4.32 13.27
CA MET A 54 -2.09 4.19 11.90
C MET A 54 -2.29 2.76 11.37
N GLN A 55 -1.94 1.75 12.17
CA GLN A 55 -2.16 0.34 11.80
C GLN A 55 -3.64 0.03 11.61
N LEU A 56 -4.52 0.51 12.48
CA LEU A 56 -5.98 0.36 12.35
C LEU A 56 -6.51 1.02 11.07
N SER A 57 -6.03 2.23 10.77
CA SER A 57 -6.41 2.94 9.54
C SER A 57 -5.96 2.19 8.29
N SER A 58 -4.71 1.71 8.28
CA SER A 58 -4.16 0.92 7.17
C SER A 58 -4.93 -0.40 6.97
N ALA A 59 -5.25 -1.11 8.06
CA ALA A 59 -6.05 -2.33 8.00
C ALA A 59 -7.47 -2.05 7.45
N ALA A 60 -8.14 -1.00 7.93
CA ALA A 60 -9.45 -0.60 7.43
C ALA A 60 -9.42 -0.25 5.93
N GLN A 61 -8.38 0.47 5.49
CA GLN A 61 -8.17 0.78 4.08
C GLN A 61 -7.99 -0.50 3.25
N GLN A 62 -7.16 -1.44 3.71
CA GLN A 62 -6.95 -2.71 3.01
C GLN A 62 -8.25 -3.54 2.91
N MET A 63 -9.04 -3.60 3.99
CA MET A 63 -10.32 -4.30 3.97
C MET A 63 -11.30 -3.70 2.95
N LEU A 64 -11.42 -2.38 2.91
CA LEU A 64 -12.27 -1.68 1.96
C LEU A 64 -11.76 -1.82 0.52
N PHE A 65 -10.44 -1.77 0.32
CA PHE A 65 -9.81 -1.99 -0.97
C PHE A 65 -10.11 -3.40 -1.49
N ASN A 66 -9.85 -4.43 -0.68
CA ASN A 66 -10.15 -5.83 -1.05
C ASN A 66 -11.65 -5.99 -1.39
N ARG A 67 -12.54 -5.36 -0.61
CA ARG A 67 -13.98 -5.38 -0.88
C ARG A 67 -14.34 -4.68 -2.19
N MET A 68 -13.66 -3.58 -2.52
CA MET A 68 -13.86 -2.85 -3.76
C MET A 68 -13.43 -3.68 -4.98
N ILE A 69 -12.25 -4.31 -4.92
CA ILE A 69 -11.78 -5.22 -5.96
C ILE A 69 -12.75 -6.38 -6.15
N TYR A 70 -13.16 -7.06 -5.08
CA TYR A 70 -14.17 -8.11 -5.15
C TYR A 70 -15.47 -7.64 -5.84
N ASN A 71 -15.98 -6.48 -5.45
CA ASN A 71 -17.19 -5.93 -6.07
C ASN A 71 -16.98 -5.58 -7.55
N LEU A 72 -15.77 -5.16 -7.94
CA LEU A 72 -15.43 -4.88 -9.33
C LEU A 72 -15.41 -6.18 -10.14
N LEU A 73 -14.65 -7.18 -9.69
CA LEU A 73 -14.57 -8.51 -10.32
C LEU A 73 -15.97 -9.11 -10.52
N LYS A 74 -16.80 -9.06 -9.48
CA LYS A 74 -18.19 -9.51 -9.56
C LYS A 74 -19.03 -8.72 -10.58
N LYS A 75 -18.82 -7.41 -10.70
CA LYS A 75 -19.56 -6.57 -11.66
C LYS A 75 -19.20 -6.86 -13.11
N ILE A 76 -17.95 -7.24 -13.37
CA ILE A 76 -17.48 -7.57 -14.73
C ILE A 76 -17.66 -9.06 -15.07
N GLY A 77 -18.19 -9.86 -14.15
CA GLY A 77 -18.56 -11.26 -14.39
C GLY A 77 -17.42 -12.26 -14.26
N ILE A 78 -16.34 -11.90 -13.55
CA ILE A 78 -15.25 -12.84 -13.24
C ILE A 78 -15.74 -13.84 -12.19
N GLU A 79 -15.60 -15.12 -12.50
CA GLU A 79 -15.99 -16.23 -11.62
C GLU A 79 -14.77 -16.93 -11.00
N ASP A 80 -13.62 -16.90 -11.70
CA ASP A 80 -12.36 -17.47 -11.24
C ASP A 80 -11.29 -16.37 -11.03
N ILE A 81 -10.56 -16.42 -9.91
CA ILE A 81 -9.53 -15.43 -9.61
C ILE A 81 -8.32 -15.58 -10.54
N ASP A 82 -8.08 -16.78 -11.06
CA ASP A 82 -6.97 -17.06 -11.98
C ASP A 82 -7.16 -16.34 -13.34
N GLU A 83 -8.35 -15.79 -13.63
CA GLU A 83 -8.60 -14.93 -14.79
C GLU A 83 -7.99 -13.51 -14.64
N VAL A 84 -7.63 -13.10 -13.42
CA VAL A 84 -7.13 -11.75 -13.11
C VAL A 84 -5.85 -11.74 -12.28
N LEU A 85 -5.47 -12.87 -11.70
CA LEU A 85 -4.24 -13.05 -10.94
C LEU A 85 -3.76 -14.49 -11.14
N ASP A 86 -2.90 -14.70 -12.12
CA ASP A 86 -2.43 -16.03 -12.53
C ASP A 86 -1.11 -16.43 -11.84
N GLU A 87 -0.61 -17.63 -12.13
CA GLU A 87 0.65 -18.13 -11.57
C GLU A 87 1.85 -17.27 -11.99
N ASP A 88 1.85 -16.73 -13.22
CA ASP A 88 2.92 -15.88 -13.74
C ASP A 88 3.00 -14.56 -12.94
N ASP A 89 1.85 -13.95 -12.64
CA ASP A 89 1.75 -12.77 -11.76
C ASP A 89 2.34 -13.06 -10.37
N ILE A 90 2.02 -14.22 -9.80
CA ILE A 90 2.54 -14.63 -8.48
C ILE A 90 4.06 -14.83 -8.52
N GLU A 91 4.60 -15.43 -9.59
CA GLU A 91 6.04 -15.61 -9.76
C GLU A 91 6.78 -14.27 -9.92
N GLU A 92 6.23 -13.34 -10.69
CA GLU A 92 6.80 -11.99 -10.86
C GLU A 92 6.81 -11.23 -9.54
N LEU A 93 5.68 -11.22 -8.81
CA LEU A 93 5.57 -10.55 -7.52
C LEU A 93 6.47 -11.19 -6.46
N SER A 94 6.58 -12.52 -6.45
CA SER A 94 7.49 -13.27 -5.57
C SER A 94 8.95 -12.90 -5.83
N THR A 95 9.34 -12.77 -7.09
CA THR A 95 10.69 -12.33 -7.48
C THR A 95 10.95 -10.89 -7.06
N SER A 96 10.01 -10.00 -7.30
CA SER A 96 10.08 -8.60 -6.86
C SER A 96 10.22 -8.48 -5.35
N LEU A 97 9.44 -9.24 -4.59
CA LEU A 97 9.50 -9.28 -3.12
C LEU A 97 10.85 -9.79 -2.61
N LYS A 98 11.38 -10.88 -3.19
CA LYS A 98 12.71 -11.41 -2.84
C LYS A 98 13.80 -10.37 -3.06
N ASN A 99 13.73 -9.60 -4.15
CA ASN A 99 14.70 -8.54 -4.44
C ASN A 99 14.62 -7.38 -3.44
N GLN A 100 13.41 -7.00 -3.02
CA GLN A 100 13.23 -6.00 -1.97
C GLN A 100 13.82 -6.47 -0.63
N ILE A 101 13.56 -7.72 -0.24
CA ILE A 101 14.12 -8.30 1.00
C ILE A 101 15.65 -8.38 0.92
N LYS A 102 16.21 -8.83 -0.21
CA LYS A 102 17.68 -8.86 -0.41
C LYS A 102 18.32 -7.48 -0.37
N MET A 103 17.63 -6.41 -0.80
CA MET A 103 18.12 -5.03 -0.66
C MET A 103 18.15 -4.58 0.81
N VAL A 104 17.17 -5.00 1.60
CA VAL A 104 17.14 -4.72 3.05
C VAL A 104 18.31 -5.42 3.74
N ASP A 105 18.61 -6.68 3.42
CA ASP A 105 19.80 -7.38 3.93
C ASP A 105 21.12 -6.80 3.36
N GLY A 106 21.11 -6.38 2.09
CA GLY A 106 22.26 -5.78 1.41
C GLY A 106 22.68 -4.41 1.97
N SER A 107 21.77 -3.70 2.64
CA SER A 107 22.09 -2.47 3.36
C SER A 107 22.98 -2.70 4.59
N GLN A 108 23.05 -3.93 5.12
CA GLN A 108 24.07 -4.32 6.11
C GLN A 108 25.42 -4.67 5.45
N MET A 109 25.42 -5.11 4.18
CA MET A 109 26.64 -5.44 3.43
C MET A 109 27.43 -4.18 2.99
N GLN A 110 26.80 -3.01 2.95
CA GLN A 110 27.49 -1.75 2.68
C GLN A 110 28.31 -1.22 3.88
N GLN A 111 28.03 -1.69 5.10
CA GLN A 111 28.87 -1.43 6.27
C GLN A 111 30.14 -2.29 6.29
N GLN A 112 30.12 -3.51 5.73
CA GLN A 112 31.33 -4.34 5.63
C GLN A 112 32.31 -3.86 4.53
N MET A 113 31.82 -3.29 3.42
CA MET A 113 32.73 -2.71 2.41
C MET A 113 33.38 -1.38 2.84
N LYS A 114 32.83 -0.66 3.82
CA LYS A 114 33.50 0.53 4.40
C LYS A 114 34.53 0.21 5.47
N GLN A 115 34.56 -1.00 6.02
CA GLN A 115 35.61 -1.44 6.94
C GLN A 115 36.84 -1.99 6.21
N GLN A 116 36.68 -2.64 5.04
CA GLN A 116 37.83 -3.10 4.26
C GLN A 116 38.63 -1.99 3.56
N GLN A 117 38.09 -0.77 3.42
CA GLN A 117 38.85 0.38 2.91
C GLN A 117 39.62 1.17 4.00
N LYS A 118 39.44 0.85 5.28
CA LYS A 118 40.19 1.50 6.38
C LYS A 118 41.40 0.71 6.87
N ASP A 119 41.54 -0.56 6.47
CA ASP A 119 42.66 -1.43 6.89
C ASP A 119 43.76 -1.60 5.84
N ASN A 120 43.81 -0.72 4.83
CA ASN A 120 44.98 -0.64 3.95
C ASN A 120 45.56 0.79 3.92
N PRO A 121 46.27 1.21 4.99
CA PRO A 121 47.30 2.22 4.83
C PRO A 121 48.52 1.54 4.15
N ASP A 122 48.94 2.09 3.02
CA ASP A 122 50.19 1.82 2.30
C ASP A 122 50.29 0.52 1.47
N LYS A 123 49.96 0.66 0.17
CA LYS A 123 50.88 0.37 -0.95
C LYS A 123 50.37 0.93 -2.27
#